data_AF-A0A101X8W0-F1
#
_entry.id   AF-A0A101X8W0-F1
#
_cell.length_a   1.000
_cell.length_b   1.000
_cell.length_c   1.000
_cell.angle_alpha   90.00
_cell.angle_beta   90.00
_cell.angle_gamma   90.00
#
_symmetry.space_group_name_H-M   'P 1'
#
loop_
_entity.id
_entity.type
_entity.pdbx_description
1 polymer ?
#
loop_
_entity_poly.entity_id
_entity_poly.type
_entity_poly.pdbx_seq_one_letter_code
_entity_poly.pdbx_strand_id
1 'polypeptide(L)'
;MGEEERGEVRSELVTREGKKLLLIRWNTGKTSAGRLFGRYGPGGRPEFFKLLFGAVAGSLREQFGPDGENIFTRIRDSEKFRDTSRELFNGLKRWFFEEAVPRHKLERGDIFMISTELLVDPDTGEVIWNKDKTELIYWVRSDRCGQTAPDCEALRREKEEMSREVERLKAENDRLRKELEEVKNKLQQITSLLK
;
A
#
# COMPACT_ATOMS: atom_id res chain seq x y z
N MET A 1 -9.14 -5.14 7.72
CA MET A 1 -7.95 -4.68 6.98
C MET A 1 -7.99 -5.42 5.65
N GLY A 2 -8.35 -4.74 4.57
CA GLY A 2 -8.68 -5.39 3.29
C GLY A 2 -7.46 -6.02 2.62
N GLU A 3 -7.66 -7.09 1.85
CA GLU A 3 -6.60 -7.81 1.13
C GLU A 3 -5.84 -6.89 0.15
N GLU A 4 -6.52 -5.89 -0.42
CA GLU A 4 -5.95 -4.90 -1.34
C GLU A 4 -4.78 -4.08 -0.75
N GLU A 5 -4.75 -3.85 0.57
CA GLU A 5 -3.69 -3.05 1.21
C GLU A 5 -2.33 -3.78 1.28
N ARG A 6 -2.32 -5.11 1.12
CA ARG A 6 -1.12 -5.95 1.27
C ARG A 6 -0.30 -6.11 -0.01
N GLY A 7 -0.80 -5.60 -1.13
CA GLY A 7 -0.23 -5.86 -2.45
C GLY A 7 -0.75 -7.19 -2.99
N GLU A 8 -1.33 -7.14 -4.18
CA GLU A 8 -1.97 -8.26 -4.84
C GLU A 8 -1.40 -8.42 -6.23
N VAL A 9 -1.28 -9.67 -6.66
CA VAL A 9 -0.85 -10.04 -8.01
C VAL A 9 -1.89 -11.01 -8.56
N ARG A 10 -2.44 -10.69 -9.72
CA ARG A 10 -3.29 -11.60 -10.50
C ARG A 10 -2.69 -11.80 -11.87
N SER A 11 -2.79 -13.01 -12.39
CA SER A 11 -2.22 -13.34 -13.70
C SER A 11 -3.16 -14.16 -14.57
N GLU A 12 -3.04 -13.96 -15.88
CA GLU A 12 -3.74 -14.75 -16.89
C GLU A 12 -2.88 -14.88 -18.15
N LEU A 13 -3.05 -15.97 -18.89
CA LEU A 13 -2.40 -16.17 -20.18
C LEU A 13 -3.23 -15.51 -21.28
N VAL A 14 -2.59 -14.68 -22.09
CA VAL A 14 -3.20 -14.04 -23.25
C VAL A 14 -2.43 -14.38 -24.51
N THR A 15 -3.16 -14.62 -25.61
CA THR A 15 -2.54 -14.86 -26.91
C THR A 15 -2.54 -13.57 -27.71
N ARG A 16 -1.36 -13.06 -28.08
CA ARG A 16 -1.21 -11.92 -29.00
C ARG A 16 -0.27 -12.31 -30.12
N GLU A 17 -0.69 -12.07 -31.37
CA GLU A 17 0.13 -12.35 -32.57
C GLU A 17 0.67 -13.78 -32.61
N GLY A 18 -0.11 -14.76 -32.11
CA GLY A 18 0.28 -16.17 -32.05
C GLY A 18 1.24 -16.53 -30.90
N LYS A 19 1.69 -15.58 -30.09
CA LYS A 19 2.51 -15.81 -28.89
C LYS A 19 1.67 -15.83 -27.62
N LYS A 20 2.02 -16.72 -26.70
CA LYS A 20 1.45 -16.75 -25.34
C LYS A 20 2.23 -15.78 -24.45
N LEU A 21 1.56 -14.72 -24.01
CA LEU A 21 2.10 -13.74 -23.09
C LEU A 21 1.41 -13.89 -21.73
N LEU A 22 2.13 -13.51 -20.69
CA LEU A 22 1.64 -13.48 -19.32
C LEU A 22 1.17 -12.07 -18.99
N LEU A 23 -0.15 -11.87 -18.86
CA LEU A 23 -0.71 -10.62 -18.35
C LEU A 23 -0.69 -10.67 -16.83
N ILE A 24 -0.08 -9.66 -16.22
CA ILE A 24 0.03 -9.52 -14.77
C ILE A 24 -0.63 -8.21 -14.36
N ARG A 25 -1.70 -8.30 -13.56
CA ARG A 25 -2.25 -7.17 -12.81
C ARG A 25 -1.51 -7.10 -11.49
N TRP A 26 -0.72 -6.05 -11.32
CA TRP A 26 0.19 -5.90 -10.20
C TRP A 26 -0.15 -4.66 -9.37
N ASN A 27 -0.39 -4.87 -8.08
CA ASN A 27 -0.48 -3.82 -7.08
C ASN A 27 0.75 -3.83 -6.17
N THR A 28 1.41 -2.68 -6.00
CA THR A 28 2.61 -2.54 -5.16
C THR A 28 2.37 -2.81 -3.67
N GLY A 29 1.11 -2.79 -3.23
CA GLY A 29 0.74 -2.70 -1.83
C GLY A 29 1.08 -1.33 -1.24
N LYS A 30 0.63 -1.10 -0.01
CA LYS A 30 0.76 0.19 0.67
C LYS A 30 2.23 0.52 0.93
N THR A 31 2.72 1.57 0.27
CA THR A 31 4.14 1.94 0.28
C THR A 31 4.34 3.47 0.25
N SER A 32 5.60 3.91 0.22
CA SER A 32 5.98 5.31 0.07
C SER A 32 7.04 5.46 -1.02
N ALA A 33 7.19 6.67 -1.56
CA ALA A 33 8.13 6.92 -2.65
C ALA A 33 9.58 6.59 -2.26
N GLY A 34 9.94 6.85 -0.99
CA GLY A 34 11.27 6.54 -0.47
C GLY A 34 11.56 5.04 -0.38
N ARG A 35 10.54 4.21 -0.14
CA ARG A 35 10.67 2.74 -0.11
C ARG A 35 10.63 2.15 -1.51
N LEU A 36 9.62 2.50 -2.30
CA LEU A 36 9.40 1.91 -3.61
C LEU A 36 10.49 2.28 -4.61
N PHE A 37 10.84 3.57 -4.72
CA PHE A 37 11.78 4.10 -5.71
C PHE A 37 13.14 4.51 -5.14
N GLY A 38 13.27 4.56 -3.81
CA GLY A 38 14.43 5.11 -3.13
C GLY A 38 15.23 4.08 -2.33
N ARG A 39 16.02 4.58 -1.38
CA ARG A 39 16.94 3.79 -0.55
C ARG A 39 16.35 3.28 0.77
N TYR A 40 15.07 3.57 1.04
CA TYR A 40 14.43 3.15 2.30
C TYR A 40 13.78 1.76 2.19
N GLY A 41 13.90 1.09 1.04
CA GLY A 41 13.50 -0.31 0.90
C GLY A 41 14.52 -1.27 1.52
N PRO A 42 14.23 -2.59 1.47
CA PRO A 42 15.08 -3.62 2.07
C PRO A 42 16.54 -3.55 1.58
N GLY A 43 17.49 -3.57 2.51
CA GLY A 43 18.92 -3.54 2.18
C GLY A 43 19.42 -2.22 1.57
N GLY A 44 18.69 -1.12 1.74
CA GLY A 44 19.09 0.19 1.22
C GLY A 44 18.78 0.40 -0.26
N ARG A 45 17.92 -0.44 -0.85
CA ARG A 45 17.63 -0.48 -2.28
C ARG A 45 16.14 -0.23 -2.58
N PRO A 46 15.79 0.17 -3.81
CA PRO A 46 14.40 0.28 -4.22
C PRO A 46 13.67 -1.05 -4.06
N GLU A 47 12.55 -1.02 -3.34
CA GLU A 47 11.73 -2.21 -3.12
C GLU A 47 11.05 -2.70 -4.42
N PHE A 48 10.91 -1.80 -5.40
CA PHE A 48 10.32 -2.06 -6.71
C PHE A 48 10.79 -3.36 -7.37
N PHE A 49 12.11 -3.58 -7.49
CA PHE A 49 12.63 -4.75 -8.20
C PHE A 49 12.31 -6.06 -7.47
N LYS A 50 12.38 -6.06 -6.14
CA LYS A 50 11.99 -7.23 -5.34
C LYS A 50 10.51 -7.57 -5.56
N LEU A 51 9.64 -6.56 -5.56
CA LEU A 51 8.21 -6.75 -5.77
C LEU A 51 7.91 -7.23 -7.19
N LEU A 52 8.49 -6.59 -8.21
CA LEU A 52 8.33 -6.99 -9.61
C LEU A 52 8.78 -8.43 -9.83
N PHE A 53 9.95 -8.81 -9.31
CA PHE A 53 10.50 -10.15 -9.49
C PHE A 53 9.63 -11.20 -8.79
N GLY A 54 9.13 -10.87 -7.59
CA GLY A 54 8.16 -11.71 -6.89
C GLY A 54 6.85 -11.88 -7.65
N ALA A 55 6.33 -10.81 -8.25
CA ALA A 55 5.12 -10.84 -9.07
C ALA A 55 5.31 -11.73 -10.30
N VAL A 56 6.37 -11.50 -11.08
CA VAL A 56 6.65 -12.30 -12.30
C VAL A 56 6.87 -13.77 -11.97
N ALA A 57 7.71 -14.09 -10.98
CA ALA A 57 7.96 -15.47 -10.57
C ALA A 57 6.68 -16.15 -10.04
N GLY A 58 5.88 -15.44 -9.24
CA GLY A 58 4.60 -15.93 -8.73
C GLY A 58 3.63 -16.25 -9.86
N SER A 59 3.45 -15.32 -10.80
CA SER A 59 2.55 -15.47 -11.94
C SER A 59 3.00 -16.56 -12.92
N LEU A 60 4.30 -16.72 -13.16
CA LEU A 60 4.81 -17.83 -13.97
C LEU A 60 4.50 -19.19 -13.33
N ARG A 61 4.69 -19.33 -12.01
CA ARG A 61 4.35 -20.57 -11.30
C ARG A 61 2.85 -20.85 -11.29
N GLU A 62 2.02 -19.81 -11.19
CA GLU A 62 0.56 -19.95 -11.25
C GLU A 62 0.10 -20.46 -12.62
N GLN A 63 0.62 -19.90 -13.72
CA GLN A 63 0.15 -20.23 -15.07
C GLN A 63 0.82 -21.45 -15.71
N PHE A 64 2.08 -21.72 -15.37
CA PHE A 64 2.89 -22.81 -15.95
C PHE A 64 3.21 -23.93 -14.95
N GLY A 65 2.67 -23.86 -13.74
CA GLY A 65 2.91 -24.86 -12.69
C GLY A 65 4.39 -24.92 -12.27
N PRO A 66 4.92 -26.12 -11.96
CA PRO A 66 6.31 -26.27 -11.52
C PRO A 66 7.35 -25.76 -12.53
N ASP A 67 7.04 -25.79 -13.82
CA ASP A 67 7.94 -25.31 -14.87
C ASP A 67 8.09 -23.78 -14.88
N GLY A 68 7.16 -23.05 -14.25
CA GLY A 68 7.24 -21.60 -14.10
C GLY A 68 8.51 -21.12 -13.40
N GLU A 69 9.06 -21.90 -12.47
CA GLU A 69 10.34 -21.57 -11.81
C GLU A 69 11.53 -21.71 -12.76
N ASN A 70 11.49 -22.71 -13.67
CA ASN A 70 12.51 -22.89 -14.70
C ASN A 70 12.48 -21.73 -15.70
N ILE A 71 11.28 -21.34 -16.14
CA ILE A 71 11.07 -20.18 -17.02
C ILE A 71 11.61 -18.92 -16.34
N PHE A 72 11.23 -18.68 -15.08
CA PHE A 72 11.71 -17.50 -14.36
C PHE A 72 13.24 -17.50 -14.23
N THR A 73 13.85 -18.62 -13.85
CA THR A 73 15.31 -18.74 -13.74
C THR A 73 16.01 -18.45 -15.06
N ARG A 74 15.44 -18.88 -16.19
CA ARG A 74 15.94 -18.59 -17.54
C ARG A 74 15.88 -17.11 -17.87
N ILE A 75 14.75 -16.44 -17.64
CA ILE A 75 14.56 -15.05 -18.06
C ILE A 75 15.12 -14.03 -17.07
N ARG A 76 15.21 -14.34 -15.77
CA ARG A 76 15.58 -13.42 -14.69
C ARG A 76 16.91 -12.70 -14.95
N ASP A 77 17.87 -13.42 -15.50
CA ASP A 77 19.22 -12.91 -15.77
C ASP A 77 19.45 -12.55 -17.25
N SER A 78 18.41 -12.67 -18.09
CA SER A 78 18.46 -12.21 -19.47
C SER A 78 18.64 -10.69 -19.56
N GLU A 79 19.37 -10.24 -20.58
CA GLU A 79 19.56 -8.82 -20.88
C GLU A 79 18.20 -8.13 -21.07
N LYS A 80 17.31 -8.76 -21.85
CA LYS A 80 15.99 -8.22 -22.16
C LYS A 80 15.12 -7.98 -20.92
N PHE A 81 15.07 -8.93 -19.96
CA PHE A 81 14.33 -8.74 -18.71
C PHE A 81 14.94 -7.65 -17.84
N ARG A 82 16.27 -7.59 -17.75
CA ARG A 82 16.98 -6.57 -16.97
C ARG A 82 16.77 -5.17 -17.54
N ASP A 83 16.79 -5.01 -18.85
CA ASP A 83 16.63 -3.72 -19.50
C ASP A 83 15.18 -3.24 -19.40
N THR A 84 14.23 -4.09 -19.78
CA THR A 84 12.80 -3.73 -19.78
C THR A 84 12.25 -3.54 -18.35
N SER A 85 12.76 -4.25 -17.35
CA SER A 85 12.43 -3.98 -15.94
C SER A 85 13.00 -2.64 -15.44
N ARG A 86 14.17 -2.22 -15.92
CA ARG A 86 14.72 -0.88 -15.62
C ARG A 86 13.95 0.23 -16.35
N GLU A 87 13.56 -0.01 -17.59
CA GLU A 87 12.69 0.90 -18.34
C GLU A 87 11.35 1.09 -17.63
N LEU A 88 10.72 -0.01 -17.20
CA LEU A 88 9.50 0.03 -16.38
C LEU A 88 9.72 0.82 -15.08
N PHE A 89 10.81 0.56 -14.35
CA PHE A 89 11.14 1.30 -13.13
C PHE A 89 11.27 2.81 -13.38
N ASN A 90 12.03 3.19 -14.39
CA ASN A 90 12.26 4.59 -14.75
C ASN A 90 10.96 5.25 -15.25
N GLY A 91 10.17 4.53 -16.04
CA GLY A 91 8.88 4.99 -16.57
C GLY A 91 7.86 5.23 -15.46
N LEU A 92 7.66 4.27 -14.57
CA LEU A 92 6.76 4.40 -13.42
C LEU A 92 7.24 5.47 -12.44
N LYS A 93 8.55 5.55 -12.18
CA LYS A 93 9.11 6.60 -11.33
C LYS A 93 8.87 7.98 -11.94
N ARG A 94 9.11 8.15 -13.25
CA ARG A 94 8.87 9.40 -13.97
C ARG A 94 7.39 9.79 -13.90
N TRP A 95 6.49 8.87 -14.29
CA TRP A 95 5.05 9.08 -14.19
C TRP A 95 4.61 9.47 -12.78
N PHE A 96 5.13 8.80 -11.75
CA PHE A 96 4.78 9.12 -10.37
C PHE A 96 5.18 10.56 -10.00
N PHE A 97 6.43 10.95 -10.25
CA PHE A 97 6.94 12.27 -9.83
C PHE A 97 6.50 13.43 -10.73
N GLU A 98 6.33 13.20 -12.03
CA GLU A 98 6.03 14.26 -13.00
C GLU A 98 4.53 14.40 -13.27
N GLU A 99 3.74 13.33 -13.11
CA GLU A 99 2.30 13.36 -13.38
C GLU A 99 1.48 13.20 -12.10
N ALA A 100 1.70 12.13 -11.34
CA ALA A 100 0.84 11.79 -10.20
C ALA A 100 1.04 12.73 -9.00
N VAL A 101 2.29 13.03 -8.64
CA VAL A 101 2.63 13.93 -7.53
C VAL A 101 2.03 15.33 -7.74
N PRO A 102 2.22 16.02 -8.89
CA PRO A 102 1.59 17.32 -9.12
C PRO A 102 0.06 17.26 -9.19
N ARG A 103 -0.50 16.24 -9.86
CA ARG A 103 -1.96 16.08 -10.02
C ARG A 103 -2.67 15.91 -8.68
N HIS A 104 -2.10 15.14 -7.77
CA HIS A 104 -2.70 14.81 -6.48
C HIS A 104 -2.11 15.60 -5.30
N LYS A 105 -1.18 16.52 -5.56
CA LYS A 105 -0.47 17.33 -4.56
C LYS A 105 0.16 16.48 -3.46
N LEU A 106 0.77 15.36 -3.85
CA LEU A 106 1.43 14.44 -2.91
C LEU A 106 2.69 15.09 -2.34
N GLU A 107 2.93 14.83 -1.07
CA GLU A 107 4.10 15.31 -0.35
C GLU A 107 5.04 14.19 0.08
N ARG A 108 6.22 14.59 0.54
CA ARG A 108 7.20 13.65 1.06
C ARG A 108 6.65 12.96 2.31
N GLY A 109 6.61 11.63 2.26
CA GLY A 109 6.12 10.80 3.36
C GLY A 109 4.69 10.32 3.16
N ASP A 110 3.98 10.84 2.16
CA ASP A 110 2.67 10.32 1.79
C ASP A 110 2.76 8.85 1.36
N ILE A 111 1.68 8.15 1.65
CA ILE A 111 1.53 6.72 1.44
C ILE A 111 0.58 6.50 0.27
N PHE A 112 0.91 5.52 -0.56
CA PHE A 112 0.14 5.20 -1.76
C PHE A 112 0.29 3.72 -2.16
N MET A 113 -0.53 3.32 -3.12
CA MET A 113 -0.47 2.07 -3.87
C MET A 113 -0.55 2.40 -5.35
N ILE A 114 0.29 1.73 -6.14
CA ILE A 114 0.20 1.78 -7.61
C ILE A 114 -0.34 0.42 -8.06
N SER A 115 -1.43 0.44 -8.81
CA SER A 115 -1.96 -0.71 -9.53
C SER A 115 -1.68 -0.53 -11.02
N THR A 116 -1.13 -1.55 -11.69
CA THR A 116 -0.84 -1.48 -13.13
C THR A 116 -0.94 -2.85 -13.79
N GLU A 117 -1.00 -2.85 -15.12
CA GLU A 117 -0.88 -4.06 -15.93
C GLU A 117 0.50 -4.15 -16.60
N LEU A 118 1.05 -5.36 -16.61
CA LEU A 118 2.28 -5.73 -17.29
C LEU A 118 2.02 -6.91 -18.21
N LEU A 119 2.60 -6.91 -19.40
CA LEU A 119 2.70 -8.11 -20.24
C LEU A 119 4.13 -8.62 -20.17
N VAL A 120 4.30 -9.92 -19.91
CA VAL A 120 5.60 -10.57 -19.87
C VAL A 120 5.66 -11.64 -20.95
N ASP A 121 6.69 -11.58 -21.78
CA ASP A 121 7.02 -12.65 -22.73
C ASP A 121 7.87 -13.72 -22.01
N PRO A 122 7.36 -14.95 -21.80
CA PRO A 122 8.07 -16.00 -21.08
C PRO A 122 9.27 -16.57 -21.87
N ASP A 123 9.34 -16.33 -23.18
CA ASP A 123 10.44 -16.82 -24.03
C ASP A 123 11.62 -15.87 -24.01
N THR A 124 11.35 -14.56 -24.11
CA THR A 124 12.41 -13.53 -24.20
C THR A 124 12.71 -12.84 -22.87
N GLY A 125 11.76 -12.86 -21.93
CA GLY A 125 11.83 -12.06 -20.71
C GLY A 125 11.46 -10.58 -20.91
N GLU A 126 10.90 -10.19 -22.05
CA GLU A 126 10.46 -8.81 -22.26
C GLU A 126 9.30 -8.46 -21.32
N VAL A 127 9.42 -7.32 -20.62
CA VAL A 127 8.35 -6.75 -19.77
C VAL A 127 7.80 -5.49 -20.43
N ILE A 128 6.53 -5.53 -20.80
CA ILE A 128 5.83 -4.41 -21.46
C ILE A 128 4.87 -3.77 -20.47
N TRP A 129 5.04 -2.48 -20.24
CA TRP A 129 4.18 -1.70 -19.36
C TRP A 129 2.92 -1.23 -20.08
N ASN A 130 1.73 -1.54 -19.53
CA ASN A 130 0.48 -0.93 -19.96
C ASN A 130 0.19 0.33 -19.12
N LYS A 131 0.76 1.47 -19.55
CA LYS A 131 0.64 2.77 -18.85
C LYS A 131 -0.81 3.23 -18.71
N ASP A 132 -1.66 2.93 -19.68
CA ASP A 132 -3.07 3.37 -19.68
C ASP A 132 -3.91 2.69 -18.59
N LYS A 133 -3.39 1.60 -18.01
CA LYS A 133 -4.00 0.86 -16.90
C LYS A 133 -3.29 1.10 -15.58
N THR A 134 -2.47 2.14 -15.48
CA THR A 134 -1.81 2.54 -14.24
C THR A 134 -2.70 3.46 -13.41
N GLU A 135 -3.01 3.04 -12.19
CA GLU A 135 -3.85 3.76 -11.24
C GLU A 135 -3.09 4.00 -9.92
N LEU A 136 -3.41 5.13 -9.26
CA LEU A 136 -2.86 5.49 -7.97
C LEU A 136 -3.98 5.58 -6.92
N ILE A 137 -3.85 4.80 -5.85
CA ILE A 137 -4.61 4.99 -4.62
C ILE A 137 -3.66 5.62 -3.59
N TYR A 138 -4.07 6.72 -2.95
CA TYR A 138 -3.22 7.45 -2.01
C TYR A 138 -3.98 7.83 -0.74
N TRP A 139 -3.25 7.99 0.36
CA TRP A 139 -3.81 8.38 1.65
C TRP A 139 -3.54 9.85 1.91
N VAL A 140 -4.61 10.62 2.03
CA VAL A 140 -4.55 12.03 2.44
C VAL A 140 -4.51 12.10 3.96
N ARG A 141 -3.57 12.88 4.51
CA ARG A 141 -3.55 13.13 5.96
C ARG A 141 -4.84 13.81 6.41
N SER A 142 -5.35 13.44 7.59
CA SER A 142 -6.64 13.93 8.09
C SER A 142 -6.69 15.45 8.31
N ASP A 143 -5.56 16.11 8.50
CA ASP A 143 -5.43 17.57 8.58
C ASP A 143 -5.58 18.27 7.22
N ARG A 144 -5.51 17.53 6.10
CA ARG A 144 -5.58 18.05 4.72
C ARG A 144 -6.86 17.69 3.98
N CYS A 145 -7.72 16.89 4.59
CA CYS A 145 -8.94 16.37 3.98
C CYS A 145 -9.83 17.49 3.38
N GLY A 146 -9.88 18.68 4.00
CA GLY A 146 -10.66 19.82 3.51
C GLY A 146 -10.15 20.50 2.23
N GLN A 147 -8.96 20.16 1.72
CA GLN A 147 -8.36 20.80 0.54
C GLN A 147 -8.40 19.96 -0.74
N THR A 148 -8.69 18.66 -0.65
CA THR A 148 -8.43 17.70 -1.75
C THR A 148 -9.55 16.72 -2.08
N ALA A 149 -10.59 16.53 -1.27
CA ALA A 149 -11.68 15.61 -1.60
C ALA A 149 -13.07 16.09 -1.09
N PRO A 150 -14.12 16.08 -1.94
CA PRO A 150 -15.47 16.57 -1.58
C PRO A 150 -16.18 15.75 -0.47
N ASP A 151 -15.81 14.49 -0.25
CA ASP A 151 -16.38 13.64 0.84
C ASP A 151 -15.77 13.88 2.23
N CYS A 152 -14.76 14.75 2.35
CA CYS A 152 -14.07 15.00 3.62
C CYS A 152 -14.84 15.91 4.59
N GLU A 153 -15.87 16.63 4.14
CA GLU A 153 -16.74 17.41 5.05
C GLU A 153 -17.51 16.50 6.01
N ALA A 154 -18.01 15.36 5.52
CA ALA A 154 -18.68 14.36 6.34
C ALA A 154 -17.72 13.75 7.38
N LEU A 155 -16.51 13.38 6.95
CA LEU A 155 -15.46 12.85 7.82
C LEU A 155 -14.97 13.89 8.84
N ARG A 156 -14.94 15.17 8.47
CA ARG A 156 -14.60 16.27 9.39
C ARG A 156 -15.66 16.40 10.49
N ARG A 157 -16.95 16.34 10.13
CA ARG A 157 -18.05 16.36 11.10
C ARG A 157 -17.98 15.16 12.04
N GLU A 158 -17.75 13.97 11.51
CA GLU A 158 -17.59 12.75 12.30
C GLU A 158 -16.40 12.86 13.27
N LYS A 159 -15.27 13.42 12.83
CA LYS A 159 -14.11 13.70 13.70
C LYS A 159 -14.45 14.70 14.80
N GLU A 160 -15.18 15.76 14.48
CA GLU A 160 -15.60 16.78 15.46
C GLU A 160 -16.58 16.18 16.48
N GLU A 161 -17.52 15.34 16.05
CA GLU A 161 -18.43 14.59 16.93
C GLU A 161 -17.67 13.63 17.84
N MET A 162 -16.77 12.81 17.28
CA MET A 162 -15.93 11.89 18.06
C MET A 162 -15.04 12.63 19.07
N SER A 163 -14.53 13.81 18.71
CA SER A 163 -13.71 14.62 19.62
C SER A 163 -14.55 15.14 20.79
N ARG A 164 -15.80 15.56 20.55
CA ARG A 164 -16.72 15.96 21.62
C ARG A 164 -17.06 14.80 22.54
N GLU A 165 -17.27 13.62 21.97
CA GLU A 165 -17.58 12.41 22.76
C GLU A 165 -16.39 11.99 23.64
N VAL A 166 -15.16 12.06 23.11
CA VAL A 166 -13.94 11.80 23.90
C VAL A 166 -13.82 12.77 25.08
N GLU A 167 -14.07 14.06 24.89
CA GLU A 167 -14.02 15.04 25.98
C GLU A 167 -15.13 14.79 27.01
N ARG A 168 -16.34 14.41 26.58
CA ARG A 168 -17.42 14.01 27.48
C ARG A 168 -17.03 12.79 28.33
N LEU A 169 -16.49 11.76 27.69
CA LEU A 169 -16.07 10.53 28.35
C LEU A 169 -14.91 10.76 29.31
N LYS A 170 -13.97 11.66 28.99
CA LYS A 170 -12.90 12.07 29.93
C LYS A 170 -13.48 12.72 31.18
N ALA A 171 -14.40 13.68 31.00
CA ALA A 171 -15.04 14.35 32.13
C ALA A 171 -15.84 13.38 33.01
N GLU A 172 -16.53 12.43 32.39
CA GLU A 172 -17.25 11.36 33.10
C GLU A 172 -16.28 10.42 33.83
N ASN A 173 -15.16 10.04 33.21
CA ASN A 173 -14.14 9.21 33.85
C ASN A 173 -13.53 9.91 35.08
N ASP A 174 -13.22 11.20 34.96
CA ASP A 174 -12.67 11.99 36.07
C ASP A 174 -13.67 12.14 37.21
N ARG A 175 -14.96 12.27 36.90
CA ARG A 175 -16.03 12.26 37.90
C ARG A 175 -16.12 10.91 38.61
N LEU A 176 -16.18 9.81 37.87
CA LEU A 176 -16.25 8.46 38.42
C LEU A 176 -15.01 8.12 39.27
N ARG A 177 -13.82 8.61 38.89
CA ARG A 177 -12.60 8.46 39.69
C ARG A 177 -12.72 9.15 41.05
N LYS A 178 -13.30 10.35 41.12
CA LYS A 178 -13.54 11.06 42.38
C LYS A 178 -14.54 10.31 43.25
N GLU A 179 -15.66 9.88 42.67
CA GLU A 179 -16.68 9.10 43.37
C GLU A 179 -16.12 7.77 43.91
N LEU A 180 -15.30 7.08 43.12
CA LEU A 180 -14.62 5.85 43.55
C LEU A 180 -13.68 6.09 44.73
N GLU A 181 -12.91 7.19 44.71
CA GLU A 181 -11.99 7.53 45.78
C GLU A 181 -12.74 7.89 47.08
N GLU A 182 -13.85 8.62 46.99
CA GLU A 182 -14.72 8.88 48.14
C GLU A 182 -15.29 7.59 48.74
N VAL A 183 -15.75 6.66 47.91
CA VAL A 183 -16.26 5.36 48.37
C VAL A 183 -15.16 4.55 49.05
N LYS A 184 -13.94 4.51 48.47
CA LYS A 184 -12.79 3.85 49.09
C LYS A 184 -12.45 4.44 50.46
N ASN A 185 -12.45 5.77 50.57
CA ASN A 185 -12.17 6.46 51.83
C ASN A 185 -13.23 6.15 52.90
N LYS A 186 -14.51 6.20 52.53
CA LYS A 186 -15.61 5.80 53.43
C LYS A 186 -15.51 4.35 53.86
N LEU A 187 -15.18 3.45 52.94
CA LEU A 187 -14.98 2.02 53.22
C LEU A 187 -13.81 1.81 54.19
N GLN A 188 -12.68 2.50 53.97
CA GLN A 188 -11.54 2.45 54.89
C GLN A 188 -11.90 2.96 56.29
N GLN A 189 -12.64 4.06 56.39
CA GLN A 189 -13.11 4.59 57.68
C GLN A 189 -13.99 3.58 58.42
N ILE A 190 -14.99 3.01 57.74
CA ILE A 190 -15.86 1.97 58.33
C ILE A 190 -15.05 0.74 58.76
N THR A 191 -14.12 0.29 57.91
CA THR A 191 -13.26 -0.87 58.21
C THR A 191 -12.34 -0.60 59.40
N SER A 192 -11.88 0.64 59.59
CA SER A 192 -11.06 1.03 60.74
C SER A 192 -11.85 1.13 62.05
N LEU A 193 -13.15 1.42 61.98
CA LEU A 193 -14.04 1.49 63.15
C LEU A 193 -14.58 0.11 63.59
N LEU A 194 -14.48 -0.89 62.72
CA LEU A 194 -14.87 -2.28 62.99
C LEU A 194 -13.70 -3.17 63.47
N LYS A 195 -12.50 -2.59 63.60
CA LYS A 195 -11.32 -3.22 64.21
C LYS A 195 -11.14 -2.72 65.64
#